data_AF-A0A1M6KFM9-F1
#
_entry.id   AF-A0A1M6KFM9-F1
#
_cell.length_a   1.000
_cell.length_b   1.000
_cell.length_c   1.000
_cell.angle_alpha   90.00
_cell.angle_beta   90.00
_cell.angle_gamma   90.00
#
_symmetry.space_group_name_H-M   'P 1'
#
loop_
_entity.id
_entity.type
_entity.pdbx_description
1 polymer ?
#
loop_
_entity_poly.entity_id
_entity_poly.type
_entity_poly.pdbx_seq_one_letter_code
_entity_poly.pdbx_strand_id
1 'polypeptide(L)'
;MYPQSPNPYTQTSMAANSWMEDQDLAYTVLADLKRVCREYTTAATESNCPAVRQMFVSLLNDSLQLQAELYHLMQQQGWYNTSSPAIRSELDKQVQQYRQSEQKTRQWAQQHRSQPQQPIPPNQTSAYTPLYPNGHYQ
;
A
#
# COMPACT_ATOMS: atom_id res chain seq x y z
N MET A 1 48.26 -24.73 -54.17
CA MET A 1 46.81 -24.63 -53.90
C MET A 1 46.52 -25.37 -52.62
N TYR A 2 46.19 -24.67 -51.54
CA TYR A 2 45.68 -25.28 -50.31
C TYR A 2 44.17 -25.01 -50.23
N PRO A 3 43.33 -26.01 -49.90
CA PRO A 3 41.92 -25.75 -49.67
C PRO A 3 41.75 -24.95 -48.38
N GLN A 4 41.08 -23.80 -48.50
CA GLN A 4 40.65 -22.98 -47.35
C GLN A 4 39.55 -23.74 -46.60
N SER A 5 39.79 -24.01 -45.31
CA SER A 5 38.79 -24.60 -44.41
C SER A 5 37.60 -23.65 -44.22
N PRO A 6 36.36 -24.13 -44.08
CA PRO A 6 35.19 -23.29 -43.85
C PRO A 6 35.30 -22.55 -42.51
N ASN A 7 35.00 -21.26 -42.52
CA ASN A 7 35.05 -20.38 -41.35
C ASN A 7 33.89 -20.74 -40.38
N PRO A 8 34.15 -21.11 -39.11
CA PRO A 8 33.13 -21.64 -38.20
C PRO A 8 32.31 -20.57 -37.46
N TYR A 9 32.40 -19.30 -37.83
CA TYR A 9 31.59 -18.24 -37.24
C TYR A 9 30.20 -18.22 -37.89
N THR A 10 29.44 -19.30 -37.62
CA THR A 10 27.99 -19.28 -37.68
C THR A 10 27.49 -18.14 -36.80
N GLN A 11 26.77 -17.23 -37.45
CA GLN A 11 26.02 -16.14 -36.88
C GLN A 11 25.14 -16.63 -35.72
N THR A 12 25.60 -16.39 -34.48
CA THR A 12 24.79 -16.62 -33.29
C THR A 12 23.63 -15.64 -33.29
N SER A 13 22.42 -16.18 -33.41
CA SER A 13 21.14 -15.50 -33.28
C SER A 13 20.99 -14.82 -31.92
N MET A 14 21.22 -13.51 -31.83
CA MET A 14 21.02 -12.70 -30.61
C MET A 14 19.54 -12.30 -30.38
N ALA A 15 18.58 -13.15 -30.71
CA ALA A 15 17.15 -12.81 -30.69
C ALA A 15 16.34 -13.65 -29.69
N ALA A 16 16.91 -14.01 -28.53
CA ALA A 16 16.28 -14.98 -27.62
C ALA A 16 16.03 -14.53 -26.16
N ASN A 17 16.30 -13.28 -25.75
CA ASN A 17 16.19 -12.91 -24.31
C ASN A 17 15.29 -11.71 -23.94
N SER A 18 14.61 -11.05 -24.88
CA SER A 18 13.74 -9.91 -24.53
C SER A 18 12.50 -10.31 -23.71
N TRP A 19 11.98 -11.54 -23.90
CA TRP A 19 10.73 -12.00 -23.27
C TRP A 19 10.89 -12.30 -21.77
N MET A 20 12.09 -12.72 -21.35
CA MET A 20 12.42 -12.90 -19.93
C MET A 20 12.64 -11.56 -19.23
N GLU A 21 13.22 -10.57 -19.92
CA GLU A 21 13.52 -9.26 -19.33
C GLU A 21 12.24 -8.46 -19.00
N ASP A 22 11.27 -8.41 -19.91
CA ASP A 22 10.00 -7.71 -19.67
C ASP A 22 9.17 -8.36 -18.55
N GLN A 23 9.15 -9.69 -18.51
CA GLN A 23 8.46 -10.44 -17.47
C GLN A 23 9.11 -10.20 -16.08
N ASP A 24 10.43 -10.30 -15.98
CA ASP A 24 11.16 -10.08 -14.72
C ASP A 24 11.02 -8.64 -14.23
N LEU A 25 11.04 -7.67 -15.15
CA LEU A 25 10.75 -6.27 -14.84
C LEU A 25 9.33 -6.10 -14.31
N ALA A 26 8.33 -6.69 -14.97
CA ALA A 26 6.94 -6.63 -14.51
C ALA A 26 6.78 -7.23 -13.10
N TYR A 27 7.45 -8.34 -12.80
CA TYR A 27 7.45 -8.92 -11.45
C TYR A 27 8.14 -8.02 -10.41
N THR A 28 9.22 -7.34 -10.79
CA THR A 28 9.92 -6.37 -9.94
C THR A 28 9.01 -5.19 -9.60
N VAL A 29 8.37 -4.60 -10.60
CA VAL A 29 7.42 -3.50 -10.41
C VAL A 29 6.21 -3.96 -9.59
N LEU A 30 5.68 -5.15 -9.84
CA LEU A 30 4.57 -5.70 -9.07
C LEU A 30 4.93 -5.89 -7.59
N ALA A 31 6.15 -6.34 -7.30
CA ALA A 31 6.64 -6.49 -5.93
C ALA A 31 6.76 -5.14 -5.22
N ASP A 32 7.28 -4.12 -5.91
CA ASP A 32 7.39 -2.77 -5.36
C ASP A 32 6.01 -2.14 -5.10
N LEU A 33 5.07 -2.25 -6.04
CA LEU A 33 3.69 -1.78 -5.86
C LEU A 33 3.02 -2.42 -4.63
N LYS A 34 3.20 -3.72 -4.43
CA LYS A 34 2.69 -4.43 -3.25
C LYS A 34 3.34 -3.95 -1.94
N ARG A 35 4.62 -3.56 -1.97
CA ARG A 35 5.34 -3.01 -0.83
C ARG A 35 4.81 -1.61 -0.48
N VAL A 36 4.80 -0.68 -1.45
CA VAL A 36 4.39 0.71 -1.20
C VAL A 36 2.92 0.82 -0.80
N CYS A 37 2.04 -0.04 -1.31
CA CYS A 37 0.64 -0.09 -0.84
C CYS A 37 0.54 -0.40 0.66
N ARG A 38 1.35 -1.34 1.17
CA ARG A 38 1.38 -1.65 2.62
C ARG A 38 1.92 -0.47 3.42
N GLU A 39 3.00 0.15 2.97
CA GLU A 39 3.61 1.30 3.64
C GLU A 39 2.65 2.50 3.70
N TYR A 40 1.97 2.83 2.59
CA TYR A 40 0.97 3.89 2.57
C TYR A 40 -0.27 3.58 3.41
N THR A 41 -0.66 2.31 3.51
CA THR A 41 -1.72 1.90 4.44
C THR A 41 -1.32 2.20 5.89
N THR A 42 -0.14 1.75 6.31
CA THR A 42 0.41 2.04 7.64
C THR A 42 0.47 3.55 7.88
N ALA A 43 1.06 4.29 6.94
CA ALA A 43 1.22 5.73 7.06
C ALA A 43 -0.13 6.48 7.13
N ALA A 44 -1.14 6.06 6.37
CA ALA A 44 -2.50 6.62 6.45
C ALA A 44 -3.15 6.34 7.82
N THR A 45 -2.96 5.14 8.38
CA THR A 45 -3.52 4.77 9.68
C THR A 45 -2.83 5.44 10.86
N GLU A 46 -1.52 5.68 10.77
CA GLU A 46 -0.71 6.24 11.86
C GLU A 46 -0.56 7.77 11.80
N SER A 47 -0.93 8.40 10.68
CA SER A 47 -0.87 9.86 10.53
C SER A 47 -1.85 10.59 11.45
N ASN A 48 -1.33 11.47 12.31
CA ASN A 48 -2.14 12.34 13.16
C ASN A 48 -2.72 13.56 12.40
N CYS A 49 -2.01 14.03 11.37
CA CYS A 49 -2.37 15.21 10.58
C CYS A 49 -3.36 14.81 9.47
N PRO A 50 -4.58 15.40 9.41
CA PRO A 50 -5.58 15.06 8.41
C PRO A 50 -5.08 15.23 6.95
N ALA A 51 -4.29 16.27 6.68
CA ALA A 51 -3.76 16.52 5.34
C ALA A 51 -2.75 15.44 4.91
N VAL A 52 -1.85 15.05 5.82
CA VAL A 52 -0.86 13.99 5.56
C VAL A 52 -1.54 12.64 5.40
N ARG A 53 -2.54 12.33 6.25
CA ARG A 53 -3.38 11.15 6.09
C ARG A 53 -4.02 11.10 4.71
N GLN A 54 -4.64 12.20 4.28
CA GLN A 54 -5.32 12.26 2.98
C GLN A 54 -4.34 12.10 1.80
N MET A 55 -3.13 12.64 1.93
CA MET A 55 -2.06 12.43 0.96
C MET A 55 -1.71 10.93 0.81
N PHE A 56 -1.49 10.21 1.92
CA PHE A 56 -1.23 8.77 1.87
C PHE A 56 -2.40 7.96 1.33
N VAL A 57 -3.65 8.35 1.64
CA VAL A 57 -4.84 7.73 1.04
C VAL A 57 -4.87 7.92 -0.48
N SER A 58 -4.50 9.10 -0.99
CA SER A 58 -4.40 9.34 -2.43
C SER A 58 -3.33 8.47 -3.07
N LEU A 59 -2.11 8.48 -2.52
CA LEU A 59 -1.00 7.68 -3.04
C LEU A 59 -1.30 6.18 -3.02
N LEU A 60 -2.01 5.70 -1.98
CA LEU A 60 -2.47 4.32 -1.90
C LEU A 60 -3.44 3.99 -3.04
N ASN A 61 -4.45 4.83 -3.28
CA ASN A 61 -5.42 4.61 -4.34
C ASN A 61 -4.76 4.60 -5.73
N ASP A 62 -3.84 5.53 -5.98
CA ASP A 62 -3.11 5.61 -7.25
C ASP A 62 -2.25 4.35 -7.45
N SER A 63 -1.57 3.90 -6.39
CA SER A 63 -0.75 2.68 -6.43
C SER A 63 -1.57 1.40 -6.67
N LEU A 64 -2.78 1.32 -6.09
CA LEU A 64 -3.71 0.21 -6.30
C LEU A 64 -4.23 0.17 -7.75
N GLN A 65 -4.49 1.33 -8.36
CA GLN A 65 -4.88 1.41 -9.76
C GLN A 65 -3.76 0.92 -10.68
N LEU A 66 -2.53 1.41 -10.49
CA LEU A 66 -1.35 0.95 -11.24
C LEU A 66 -1.12 -0.55 -11.08
N GLN A 67 -1.30 -1.07 -9.87
CA GLN A 67 -1.18 -2.51 -9.61
C GLN A 67 -2.23 -3.32 -10.38
N ALA A 68 -3.47 -2.84 -10.47
CA ALA A 68 -4.54 -3.50 -11.23
C ALA A 68 -4.26 -3.50 -12.73
N GLU A 69 -3.79 -2.37 -13.28
CA GLU A 69 -3.40 -2.27 -14.70
C GLU A 69 -2.26 -3.24 -15.04
N LEU A 70 -1.20 -3.25 -14.23
CA LEU A 70 -0.07 -4.15 -14.41
C LEU A 70 -0.49 -5.62 -14.28
N TYR A 71 -1.36 -5.93 -13.32
CA TYR A 71 -1.91 -7.28 -13.17
C TYR A 71 -2.66 -7.75 -14.42
N HIS A 72 -3.52 -6.90 -14.99
CA HIS A 72 -4.24 -7.24 -16.21
C HIS A 72 -3.30 -7.45 -17.40
N LEU A 73 -2.27 -6.61 -17.54
CA LEU A 73 -1.24 -6.79 -18.55
C LEU A 73 -0.52 -8.12 -18.39
N MET A 74 0.00 -8.41 -17.19
CA MET A 74 0.70 -9.67 -16.91
C MET A 74 -0.20 -10.90 -17.12
N GLN A 75 -1.49 -10.79 -16.82
CA GLN A 75 -2.48 -11.84 -17.08
C GLN A 75 -2.67 -12.07 -18.58
N GLN A 76 -2.82 -11.01 -19.38
CA GLN A 76 -2.98 -11.10 -20.84
C GLN A 76 -1.75 -11.72 -21.52
N GLN A 77 -0.56 -11.43 -21.00
CA GLN A 77 0.70 -12.00 -21.50
C GLN A 77 0.95 -13.45 -21.00
N GLY A 78 0.09 -13.97 -20.12
CA GLY A 78 0.27 -15.30 -19.52
C GLY A 78 1.41 -15.37 -18.50
N TRP A 79 1.94 -14.23 -18.06
CA TRP A 79 3.05 -14.15 -17.10
C TRP A 79 2.61 -14.40 -15.67
N TYR A 80 1.30 -14.25 -15.37
CA TYR A 80 0.77 -14.40 -14.01
C TYR A 80 -0.20 -15.56 -13.91
N ASN A 81 0.09 -16.52 -13.00
CA ASN A 81 -0.84 -17.60 -12.72
C ASN A 81 -1.72 -17.22 -11.53
N THR A 82 -3.01 -17.02 -11.78
CA THR A 82 -3.97 -16.61 -10.74
C THR A 82 -4.21 -17.78 -9.79
N SER A 83 -4.20 -17.52 -8.48
CA SER A 83 -4.62 -18.50 -7.49
C SER A 83 -6.04 -19.00 -7.78
N SER A 84 -6.35 -20.22 -7.35
CA SER A 84 -7.69 -20.79 -7.48
C SER A 84 -8.76 -19.81 -7.00
N PRO A 85 -9.95 -19.77 -7.63
CA PRO A 85 -11.04 -18.90 -7.22
C PRO A 85 -11.29 -19.02 -5.71
N ALA A 86 -11.35 -17.89 -5.02
CA ALA A 86 -11.68 -17.87 -3.60
C ALA A 86 -13.07 -18.49 -3.36
N ILE A 87 -13.23 -19.22 -2.25
CA ILE A 87 -14.51 -19.82 -1.87
C ILE A 87 -15.49 -18.68 -1.58
N ARG A 88 -16.46 -18.50 -2.47
CA ARG A 88 -17.39 -17.36 -2.45
C ARG A 88 -18.16 -17.23 -1.14
N SER A 89 -18.55 -18.35 -0.53
CA SER A 89 -19.27 -18.35 0.75
C SER A 89 -18.43 -17.80 1.91
N GLU A 90 -17.12 -18.06 1.96
CA GLU A 90 -16.24 -17.50 2.99
C GLU A 90 -16.00 -16.01 2.72
N LEU A 91 -15.85 -15.61 1.46
CA LEU A 91 -15.76 -14.18 1.09
C LEU A 91 -17.02 -13.42 1.53
N ASP A 92 -18.20 -13.95 1.23
CA ASP A 92 -19.48 -13.32 1.59
C ASP A 92 -19.63 -13.18 3.11
N LYS A 93 -19.22 -14.21 3.87
CA LYS A 93 -19.20 -14.17 5.33
C LYS A 93 -18.28 -13.08 5.86
N GLN A 94 -17.05 -12.97 5.33
CA GLN A 94 -16.11 -11.91 5.72
C GLN A 94 -16.67 -10.52 5.39
N VAL A 95 -17.21 -10.34 4.18
CA VAL A 95 -17.84 -9.07 3.77
C VAL A 95 -18.97 -8.67 4.72
N GLN A 96 -19.85 -9.61 5.08
CA GLN A 96 -20.91 -9.35 6.05
C GLN A 96 -20.37 -8.93 7.43
N GLN A 97 -19.33 -9.62 7.93
CA GLN A 97 -18.70 -9.29 9.20
C GLN A 97 -18.08 -7.89 9.19
N TYR A 98 -17.36 -7.54 8.12
CA TYR A 98 -16.79 -6.18 7.95
C TYR A 98 -17.89 -5.12 7.90
N ARG A 99 -18.99 -5.34 7.18
CA ARG A 99 -20.11 -4.39 7.14
C ARG A 99 -20.74 -4.16 8.51
N GLN A 100 -20.88 -5.22 9.32
CA GLN A 100 -21.38 -5.09 10.70
C GLN A 100 -20.38 -4.34 11.58
N SER A 101 -19.09 -4.61 11.44
CA SER A 101 -18.03 -3.90 12.16
C SER A 101 -18.04 -2.40 11.83
N GLU A 102 -18.12 -2.04 10.54
CA GLU A 102 -18.23 -0.66 10.07
C GLU A 102 -19.42 0.08 10.70
N GLN A 103 -20.61 -0.56 10.72
CA GLN A 103 -21.80 0.03 11.32
C GLN A 103 -21.62 0.29 12.82
N LYS A 104 -21.06 -0.68 13.55
CA LYS A 104 -20.78 -0.54 15.00
C LYS A 104 -19.77 0.56 15.26
N THR A 105 -18.68 0.61 14.50
CA THR A 105 -17.65 1.65 14.60
C THR A 105 -18.22 3.04 14.38
N ARG A 106 -19.11 3.20 13.38
CA ARG A 106 -19.77 4.48 13.10
C ARG A 106 -20.70 4.91 14.24
N GLN A 107 -21.50 3.99 14.78
CA GLN A 107 -22.37 4.28 15.93
C GLN A 107 -21.55 4.69 17.16
N TRP A 108 -20.51 3.92 17.48
CA TRP A 108 -19.60 4.23 18.59
C TRP A 108 -18.97 5.61 18.44
N ALA A 109 -18.44 5.92 17.25
CA ALA A 109 -17.82 7.22 16.97
C ALA A 109 -18.82 8.37 17.09
N GLN A 110 -20.06 8.20 16.63
CA GLN A 110 -21.11 9.21 16.75
C GLN A 110 -21.49 9.46 18.22
N GLN A 111 -21.67 8.41 19.02
CA GLN A 111 -21.99 8.53 20.45
C GLN A 111 -20.92 9.33 21.21
N HIS A 112 -19.65 9.09 20.90
CA HIS A 112 -18.52 9.71 21.60
C HIS A 112 -18.09 11.07 21.01
N ARG A 113 -18.60 11.46 19.84
CA ARG A 113 -18.36 12.79 19.24
C ARG A 113 -19.20 13.89 19.89
N SER A 114 -20.24 13.55 20.65
CA SER A 114 -21.17 14.47 21.32
C SER A 114 -20.70 14.89 22.74
N GLN A 115 -19.45 15.33 22.90
CA GLN A 115 -19.14 16.23 24.02
C GLN A 115 -19.19 17.68 23.52
N PRO A 116 -20.22 18.46 23.86
CA PRO A 116 -20.14 19.90 23.70
C PRO A 116 -19.01 20.40 24.62
N GLN A 117 -18.02 21.07 24.03
CA GLN A 117 -17.14 21.97 24.77
C GLN A 117 -18.04 22.92 25.57
N GLN A 118 -18.02 22.79 26.90
CA GLN A 118 -18.59 23.79 27.78
C GLN A 118 -17.87 25.12 27.49
N PRO A 119 -18.59 26.23 27.23
CA PRO A 119 -17.95 27.52 27.05
C PRO A 119 -17.18 27.88 28.33
N ILE A 120 -15.88 28.17 28.15
CA ILE A 120 -15.00 28.61 29.23
C ILE A 120 -15.53 29.97 29.73
N PRO A 121 -15.88 30.13 31.01
CA PRO A 121 -16.25 31.44 31.55
C PRO A 121 -15.04 32.39 31.49
N PRO A 122 -15.20 33.63 31.00
CA PRO A 122 -14.09 34.54 30.80
C PRO A 122 -13.71 35.24 32.11
N ASN A 123 -13.21 34.51 33.11
CA ASN A 123 -12.28 35.07 34.11
C ASN A 123 -11.76 34.00 35.07
N GLN A 124 -10.51 33.57 34.88
CA GLN A 124 -9.54 33.36 35.96
C GLN A 124 -8.20 32.97 35.34
N THR A 125 -7.29 33.94 35.34
CA THR A 125 -5.86 33.76 35.11
C THR A 125 -5.29 32.80 36.16
N SER A 126 -5.02 31.55 35.78
CA SER A 126 -4.13 30.68 36.53
C SER A 126 -2.74 30.75 35.91
N ALA A 127 -1.79 31.24 36.71
CA ALA A 127 -0.39 31.34 36.37
C ALA A 127 0.17 29.98 35.94
N TYR A 128 0.82 29.94 34.79
CA TYR A 128 1.61 28.79 34.36
C TYR A 128 2.87 28.70 35.23
N THR A 129 2.93 27.71 36.11
CA THR A 129 4.18 27.21 36.71
C THR A 129 4.68 26.02 35.87
N PRO A 130 5.85 26.11 35.21
CA PRO A 130 6.44 24.95 34.55
C PRO A 130 7.02 23.97 35.58
N LEU A 131 6.60 22.71 35.50
CA LEU A 131 7.23 21.58 36.18
C LEU A 131 8.49 21.18 35.39
N TYR A 132 9.66 21.63 35.85
CA TYR A 132 10.92 21.02 35.43
C TYR A 132 11.14 19.73 36.24
N PRO A 133 11.52 18.59 35.61
CA PRO A 133 11.94 17.41 36.33
C PRO A 133 13.29 17.69 37.00
N ASN A 134 13.33 17.65 38.34
CA ASN A 134 14.57 17.82 39.08
C ASN A 134 15.44 16.57 38.88
N GLY A 135 16.42 16.67 37.98
CA GLY A 135 17.52 15.71 37.89
C GLY A 135 18.41 15.85 39.13
N HIS A 136 18.33 14.88 40.03
CA HIS A 136 19.34 14.71 41.07
C HIS A 136 20.43 13.79 40.55
N TYR A 137 21.57 14.39 40.22
CA TYR A 137 22.86 13.71 40.31
C TYR A 137 23.29 13.76 41.78
N GLN A 138 23.29 12.60 42.44
CA GLN A 138 24.29 12.13 43.40
C GLN A 138 23.98 10.69 43.80
#